data_AF-A0A523AKI8-F1
#
_entry.id   AF-A0A523AKI8-F1
#
_cell.length_a   1.000
_cell.length_b   1.000
_cell.length_c   1.000
_cell.angle_alpha   90.00
_cell.angle_beta   90.00
_cell.angle_gamma   90.00
#
_symmetry.space_group_name_H-M   'P 1'
#
loop_
_entity.id
_entity.type
_entity.pdbx_description
1 polymer ?
#
loop_
_entity_poly.entity_id
_entity_poly.type
_entity_poly.pdbx_seq_one_letter_code
_entity_poly.pdbx_strand_id
1 'polypeptide(L)'
;MENIDELMEEVLRKIRFRDTVAAVAISTAFVAFGILILILLDVIFVSLAFKTAVSIFLLVLAWVLMISGIYLLTSIPIPPLPPRIVADSQGIAKLLEKGYSGRIFVTRETYRRIPPKFGLRANLQIIEVDKEEAEKYAKFGEELSYAIAGAKKIRAKVVSTKKMKAAGVEILTADEIAEIPSKSL
;
A
#
# COMPACT_ATOMS: atom_id res chain seq x y z
N MET A 1 -21.20 6.65 -3.87
CA MET A 1 -20.16 5.85 -3.19
C MET A 1 -19.46 4.90 -4.17
N GLU A 2 -20.12 4.37 -5.20
CA GLU A 2 -19.47 3.58 -6.28
C GLU A 2 -18.34 4.34 -7.00
N ASN A 3 -18.54 5.62 -7.31
CA ASN A 3 -17.55 6.44 -8.04
C ASN A 3 -16.17 6.57 -7.37
N ILE A 4 -16.06 6.47 -6.03
CA ILE A 4 -14.76 6.64 -5.33
C ILE A 4 -13.97 5.33 -5.33
N ASP A 5 -14.66 4.20 -5.14
CA ASP A 5 -14.04 2.88 -5.18
C ASP A 5 -13.59 2.56 -6.62
N GLU A 6 -14.38 2.94 -7.64
CA GLU A 6 -13.98 2.83 -9.05
C GLU A 6 -12.77 3.72 -9.40
N LEU A 7 -12.78 5.00 -8.99
CA LEU A 7 -11.61 5.88 -9.18
C LEU A 7 -10.36 5.30 -8.50
N MET A 8 -10.51 4.73 -7.31
CA MET A 8 -9.40 4.14 -6.57
C MET A 8 -8.84 2.90 -7.26
N GLU A 9 -9.70 2.05 -7.79
CA GLU A 9 -9.28 0.87 -8.54
C GLU A 9 -8.58 1.26 -9.85
N GLU A 10 -9.04 2.30 -10.53
CA GLU A 10 -8.37 2.88 -11.69
C GLU A 10 -6.98 3.45 -11.34
N VAL A 11 -6.87 4.19 -10.22
CA VAL A 11 -5.60 4.73 -9.74
C VAL A 11 -4.62 3.59 -9.41
N LEU A 12 -5.09 2.56 -8.70
CA LEU A 12 -4.28 1.37 -8.41
C LEU A 12 -3.83 0.64 -9.67
N ARG A 13 -4.71 0.51 -10.66
CA ARG A 13 -4.39 -0.10 -11.95
C ARG A 13 -3.35 0.71 -12.72
N LYS A 14 -3.46 2.04 -12.72
CA LYS A 14 -2.47 2.96 -13.31
C LYS A 14 -1.12 2.86 -12.62
N ILE A 15 -1.07 2.77 -11.29
CA ILE A 15 0.17 2.61 -10.53
C ILE A 15 0.84 1.27 -10.87
N ARG A 16 0.08 0.16 -10.84
CA ARG A 16 0.64 -1.15 -11.20
C ARG A 16 1.15 -1.19 -12.63
N PHE A 17 0.40 -0.58 -13.56
CA PHE A 17 0.81 -0.49 -14.95
C PHE A 17 2.11 0.30 -15.08
N ARG A 18 2.21 1.48 -14.46
CA ARG A 18 3.43 2.29 -14.39
C ARG A 18 4.60 1.49 -13.82
N ASP A 19 4.43 0.84 -12.68
CA ASP A 19 5.50 0.06 -12.03
C ASP A 19 5.97 -1.09 -12.91
N THR A 20 5.03 -1.74 -13.62
CA THR A 20 5.34 -2.79 -14.59
C THR A 20 6.14 -2.22 -15.78
N VAL A 21 5.70 -1.09 -16.35
CA VAL A 21 6.40 -0.43 -17.47
C VAL A 21 7.79 0.04 -17.06
N ALA A 22 7.92 0.63 -15.86
CA ALA A 22 9.21 1.05 -15.33
C ALA A 22 10.14 -0.14 -15.09
N ALA A 23 9.64 -1.23 -14.50
CA ALA A 23 10.42 -2.46 -14.29
C ALA A 23 10.87 -3.08 -15.62
N VAL A 24 10.00 -3.10 -16.64
CA VAL A 24 10.36 -3.59 -17.98
C VAL A 24 11.43 -2.71 -18.61
N ALA A 25 11.31 -1.38 -18.53
CA ALA A 25 12.31 -0.46 -19.07
C ALA A 25 13.67 -0.64 -18.40
N ILE A 26 13.70 -0.74 -17.07
CA ILE A 26 14.92 -0.97 -16.28
C ILE A 26 15.53 -2.34 -16.62
N SER A 27 14.72 -3.40 -16.67
CA SER A 27 15.18 -4.74 -17.02
C SER A 27 15.77 -4.79 -18.43
N THR A 28 15.11 -4.14 -19.40
CA THR A 28 15.59 -4.03 -20.79
C THR A 28 16.91 -3.25 -20.86
N ALA A 29 17.06 -2.19 -20.05
CA ALA A 29 18.33 -1.46 -19.95
C ALA A 29 19.48 -2.35 -19.44
N PHE A 30 19.23 -3.18 -18.42
CA PHE A 30 20.23 -4.12 -17.90
C PHE A 30 20.61 -5.19 -18.93
N VAL A 31 19.64 -5.72 -19.68
CA VAL A 31 19.92 -6.68 -20.75
C VAL A 31 20.78 -6.04 -21.85
N ALA A 32 20.44 -4.83 -22.29
CA ALA A 32 21.24 -4.09 -23.27
C ALA A 32 22.66 -3.83 -22.78
N PHE A 33 22.83 -3.51 -21.49
CA PHE A 33 24.14 -3.34 -20.86
C PHE A 33 24.92 -4.66 -20.77
N GLY A 34 24.24 -5.78 -20.49
CA GLY A 34 24.85 -7.11 -20.53
C GLY A 34 25.35 -7.48 -21.93
N ILE A 35 24.54 -7.22 -22.97
CA ILE A 35 24.94 -7.43 -24.37
C ILE A 35 26.15 -6.55 -24.72
N LEU A 36 26.15 -5.29 -24.30
CA LEU A 36 27.29 -4.38 -24.48
C LEU A 36 28.57 -4.98 -23.89
N ILE A 37 28.53 -5.49 -22.65
CA ILE A 37 29.69 -6.11 -21.99
C ILE A 37 30.17 -7.33 -22.79
N LEU A 38 29.27 -8.19 -23.26
CA LEU A 38 29.62 -9.38 -24.05
C LEU A 38 30.27 -9.03 -25.39
N ILE A 39 29.84 -7.93 -26.04
CA ILE A 39 30.47 -7.41 -27.26
C ILE A 39 31.86 -6.85 -26.92
N LEU A 40 32.00 -6.11 -25.82
CA LEU A 40 33.29 -5.52 -25.42
C LEU A 40 34.33 -6.58 -25.06
N LEU A 41 33.92 -7.65 -24.37
CA LEU A 41 34.75 -8.81 -24.01
C LEU A 41 35.04 -9.76 -25.17
N ASP A 42 34.60 -9.45 -26.39
CA ASP A 42 34.74 -10.29 -27.58
C ASP A 42 34.14 -11.70 -27.43
N VAL A 43 33.16 -11.86 -26.52
CA VAL A 43 32.34 -13.10 -26.42
C VAL A 43 31.35 -13.16 -27.58
N ILE A 44 30.84 -12.00 -28.01
CA ILE A 44 30.03 -11.85 -29.22
C ILE A 44 30.91 -11.19 -30.29
N PHE A 45 31.22 -11.95 -31.35
CA PHE A 45 32.03 -11.44 -32.45
C PHE A 45 31.25 -10.41 -33.28
N VAL A 46 31.69 -9.15 -33.18
CA VAL A 46 31.25 -8.05 -34.04
C VAL A 46 32.48 -7.57 -34.80
N SER A 47 32.33 -7.28 -36.09
CA SER A 47 33.43 -6.77 -36.89
C SER A 47 34.00 -5.47 -36.29
N LEU A 48 35.32 -5.35 -36.30
CA LEU A 48 36.05 -4.25 -35.64
C LEU A 48 35.55 -2.86 -36.09
N ALA A 49 35.18 -2.76 -37.38
CA ALA A 49 34.66 -1.53 -37.99
C ALA A 49 33.33 -1.05 -37.40
N PHE A 50 32.51 -1.96 -36.87
CA PHE A 50 31.18 -1.65 -36.34
C PHE A 50 31.09 -1.77 -34.81
N LYS A 51 32.07 -2.40 -34.15
CA LYS A 51 32.08 -2.62 -32.70
C LYS A 51 31.86 -1.31 -31.92
N THR A 52 32.53 -0.24 -32.30
CA THR A 52 32.40 1.08 -31.65
C THR A 52 31.01 1.69 -31.86
N ALA A 53 30.49 1.67 -33.08
CA ALA A 53 29.18 2.24 -33.40
C ALA A 53 28.04 1.50 -32.68
N VAL A 54 28.08 0.16 -32.69
CA VAL A 54 27.11 -0.70 -31.99
C VAL A 54 27.18 -0.49 -30.48
N SER A 55 28.39 -0.36 -29.92
CA SER A 55 28.59 -0.12 -28.50
C SER A 55 28.01 1.22 -28.05
N ILE A 56 28.27 2.30 -28.79
CA ILE A 56 27.71 3.62 -28.50
C ILE A 56 26.19 3.59 -28.59
N PHE A 57 25.64 2.96 -29.62
CA PHE A 57 24.19 2.83 -29.78
C PHE A 57 23.53 2.10 -28.62
N LEU A 58 24.05 0.93 -28.22
CA LEU A 58 23.55 0.16 -27.08
C LEU A 58 23.68 0.92 -25.76
N LEU A 59 24.79 1.65 -25.58
CA LEU A 59 24.99 2.47 -24.39
C LEU A 59 23.94 3.59 -24.28
N VAL A 60 23.70 4.32 -25.37
CA VAL A 60 22.69 5.39 -25.43
C VAL A 60 21.30 4.80 -25.19
N LEU A 61 20.97 3.67 -25.83
CA LEU A 61 19.68 3.01 -25.65
C LEU A 61 19.45 2.57 -24.20
N ALA A 62 20.44 1.92 -23.58
CA ALA A 62 20.37 1.51 -22.18
C ALA A 62 20.17 2.73 -21.26
N TRP A 63 20.88 3.82 -21.54
CA TRP A 63 20.80 5.05 -20.76
C TRP A 63 19.41 5.70 -20.83
N VAL A 64 18.83 5.81 -22.04
CA VAL A 64 17.47 6.36 -22.24
C VAL A 64 16.43 5.51 -21.50
N LEU A 65 16.50 4.18 -21.64
CA LEU A 65 15.58 3.26 -20.95
C LEU A 65 15.67 3.39 -19.42
N MET A 66 16.88 3.53 -18.89
CA MET A 66 17.10 3.71 -17.46
C MET A 66 16.51 5.02 -16.94
N ILE A 67 16.76 6.14 -17.65
CA ILE A 67 16.21 7.45 -17.28
C ILE A 67 14.68 7.42 -17.33
N SER A 68 14.09 6.87 -18.39
CA SER A 68 12.64 6.78 -18.51
C SER A 68 12.03 5.91 -17.41
N GLY A 69 12.65 4.77 -17.09
CA GLY A 69 12.20 3.90 -16.00
C GLY A 69 12.24 4.58 -14.63
N ILE A 70 13.35 5.27 -14.32
CA ILE A 70 13.48 6.02 -13.06
C ILE A 70 12.51 7.19 -13.00
N TYR A 71 12.37 7.94 -14.10
CA TYR A 71 11.44 9.06 -14.20
C TYR A 71 9.99 8.63 -13.93
N LEU A 72 9.56 7.48 -14.50
CA LEU A 72 8.23 6.93 -14.23
C LEU A 72 8.02 6.61 -12.75
N LEU A 73 9.04 6.11 -12.06
CA LEU A 73 8.96 5.79 -10.63
C LEU A 73 8.91 7.04 -9.75
N THR A 74 9.62 8.10 -10.12
CA THR A 74 9.78 9.30 -9.27
C THR A 74 8.76 10.40 -9.55
N SER A 75 8.25 10.52 -10.78
CA SER A 75 7.40 11.66 -11.19
C SER A 75 5.94 11.56 -10.74
N ILE A 76 5.46 10.37 -10.39
CA ILE A 76 4.09 10.16 -9.92
C ILE A 76 4.13 9.87 -8.41
N PRO A 77 3.76 10.83 -7.54
CA PRO A 77 3.65 10.55 -6.11
C PRO A 77 2.62 9.44 -5.94
N ILE A 78 3.02 8.36 -5.28
CA ILE A 78 2.10 7.28 -4.93
C ILE A 78 1.08 7.93 -3.98
N PRO A 79 -0.20 8.10 -4.36
CA PRO A 79 -1.19 8.57 -3.41
C PRO A 79 -1.17 7.56 -2.26
N PRO A 80 -0.97 8.02 -1.00
CA PRO A 80 -0.96 7.11 0.12
C PRO A 80 -2.29 6.38 0.12
N LEU A 81 -2.25 5.06 -0.03
CA LEU A 81 -3.44 4.23 0.04
C LEU A 81 -4.14 4.57 1.35
N PRO A 82 -5.46 4.88 1.33
CA PRO A 82 -6.19 5.14 2.55
C PRO A 82 -5.93 3.97 3.49
N PRO A 83 -5.40 4.22 4.70
CA PRO A 83 -5.00 3.15 5.59
C PRO A 83 -6.22 2.29 5.87
N ARG A 84 -6.09 0.97 5.69
CA ARG A 84 -7.10 0.04 6.17
C ARG A 84 -7.16 0.21 7.68
N ILE A 85 -8.34 0.52 8.20
CA ILE A 85 -8.54 0.82 9.62
C ILE A 85 -9.40 -0.27 10.23
N VAL A 86 -8.89 -0.93 11.27
CA VAL A 86 -9.70 -1.75 12.18
C VAL A 86 -9.99 -0.92 13.41
N ALA A 87 -11.23 -0.78 13.84
CA ALA A 87 -11.57 0.04 15.00
C ALA A 87 -12.26 -0.77 16.09
N ASP A 88 -11.97 -0.46 17.35
CA ASP A 88 -12.79 -0.90 18.48
C ASP A 88 -14.06 -0.04 18.60
N SER A 89 -15.02 -0.45 19.44
CA SER A 89 -16.31 0.25 19.60
C SER A 89 -16.15 1.73 19.96
N GLN A 90 -15.15 2.06 20.78
CA GLN A 90 -14.84 3.43 21.19
C GLN A 90 -14.20 4.25 20.04
N GLY A 91 -13.32 3.63 19.26
CA GLY A 91 -12.68 4.18 18.09
C GLY A 91 -13.69 4.51 16.99
N ILE A 92 -14.69 3.65 16.79
CA ILE A 92 -15.78 3.88 15.82
C ILE A 92 -16.59 5.11 16.20
N ALA A 93 -16.99 5.23 17.47
CA ALA A 93 -17.74 6.39 17.94
C ALA A 93 -16.99 7.70 17.68
N LYS A 94 -15.69 7.74 18.02
CA LYS A 94 -14.84 8.91 17.79
C LYS A 94 -14.60 9.20 16.30
N LEU A 95 -14.40 8.17 15.48
CA LEU A 95 -14.24 8.34 14.03
C LEU A 95 -15.49 8.96 13.39
N LEU A 96 -16.67 8.53 13.84
CA LEU A 96 -17.95 9.08 13.36
C LEU A 96 -18.19 10.51 13.83
N GLU A 97 -17.85 10.84 15.08
CA GLU A 97 -17.90 12.23 15.59
C GLU A 97 -17.01 13.18 14.78
N LYS A 98 -15.87 12.68 14.29
CA LYS A 98 -14.94 13.42 13.44
C LYS A 98 -15.34 13.45 11.96
N GLY A 99 -16.47 12.83 11.59
CA GLY A 99 -16.95 12.82 10.21
C GLY A 99 -16.15 11.91 9.28
N TYR A 100 -15.45 10.90 9.79
CA TYR A 100 -14.75 9.93 8.96
C TYR A 100 -15.75 9.12 8.11
N SER A 101 -15.65 9.25 6.79
CA SER A 101 -16.55 8.61 5.82
C SER A 101 -15.97 7.36 5.16
N GLY A 102 -14.73 7.00 5.48
CA GLY A 102 -14.05 5.85 4.91
C GLY A 102 -14.57 4.51 5.44
N ARG A 103 -14.12 3.42 4.80
CA ARG A 103 -14.48 2.06 5.20
C ARG A 103 -13.78 1.68 6.50
N ILE A 104 -14.54 1.26 7.51
CA ILE A 104 -14.02 0.84 8.81
C ILE A 104 -14.20 -0.66 8.93
N PHE A 105 -13.11 -1.37 9.20
CA PHE A 105 -13.16 -2.80 9.46
C PHE A 105 -13.42 -3.07 10.95
N VAL A 106 -14.25 -4.04 11.24
CA VAL A 106 -14.61 -4.42 12.62
C VAL A 106 -14.61 -5.93 12.76
N THR A 107 -14.26 -6.45 13.93
CA THR A 107 -14.43 -7.88 14.20
C THR A 107 -15.88 -8.18 14.55
N ARG A 108 -16.28 -9.45 14.46
CA ARG A 108 -17.65 -9.87 14.82
C ARG A 108 -17.97 -9.57 16.29
N GLU A 109 -16.97 -9.71 17.15
CA GLU A 109 -17.03 -9.44 18.59
C GLU A 109 -17.28 -7.96 18.86
N THR A 110 -16.55 -7.08 18.17
CA THR A 110 -16.76 -5.63 18.24
C THR A 110 -18.10 -5.24 17.66
N TYR A 111 -18.49 -5.80 16.49
CA TYR A 111 -19.76 -5.49 15.83
C TYR A 111 -20.98 -5.75 16.74
N ARG A 112 -20.95 -6.84 17.50
CA ARG A 112 -22.03 -7.19 18.46
C ARG A 112 -22.17 -6.19 19.62
N ARG A 113 -21.11 -5.45 19.95
CA ARG A 113 -21.08 -4.50 21.07
C ARG A 113 -21.43 -3.07 20.66
N ILE A 114 -21.43 -2.76 19.36
CA ILE A 114 -21.69 -1.41 18.87
C ILE A 114 -23.21 -1.11 18.89
N PRO A 115 -23.61 0.09 19.36
CA PRO A 115 -24.98 0.57 19.21
C PRO A 115 -25.46 0.58 17.75
N PRO A 116 -26.68 0.10 17.42
CA PRO A 116 -27.18 0.02 16.04
C PRO A 116 -27.15 1.36 15.28
N LYS A 117 -27.28 2.49 16.00
CA LYS A 117 -27.19 3.85 15.45
C LYS A 117 -25.85 4.12 14.76
N PHE A 118 -24.75 3.56 15.26
CA PHE A 118 -23.43 3.70 14.65
C PHE A 118 -23.24 2.74 13.48
N GLY A 119 -23.78 1.52 13.57
CA GLY A 119 -23.73 0.54 12.48
C GLY A 119 -24.44 0.99 11.20
N LEU A 120 -25.47 1.83 11.32
CA LEU A 120 -26.19 2.41 10.17
C LEU A 120 -25.49 3.64 9.57
N ARG A 121 -24.66 4.33 10.35
CA ARG A 121 -23.95 5.56 9.92
C ARG A 121 -22.54 5.27 9.42
N ALA A 122 -21.90 4.24 9.95
CA ALA A 122 -20.56 3.83 9.55
C ALA A 122 -20.60 2.85 8.38
N ASN A 123 -19.66 3.01 7.45
CA ASN A 123 -19.39 2.02 6.40
C ASN A 123 -18.56 0.86 6.99
N LEU A 124 -19.23 -0.03 7.73
CA LEU A 124 -18.59 -1.13 8.46
C LEU A 124 -18.42 -2.38 7.57
N GLN A 125 -17.22 -2.96 7.58
CA GLN A 125 -16.96 -4.28 7.02
C GLN A 125 -16.53 -5.25 8.12
N ILE A 126 -17.26 -6.36 8.27
CA ILE A 126 -16.98 -7.35 9.29
C ILE A 126 -15.84 -8.28 8.83
N ILE A 127 -14.87 -8.50 9.70
CA ILE A 127 -13.78 -9.46 9.53
C ILE A 127 -13.94 -10.57 10.56
N GLU A 128 -13.80 -11.82 10.11
CA GLU A 128 -13.70 -12.98 10.99
C GLU A 128 -12.24 -13.23 11.40
N VAL A 129 -12.05 -13.33 12.71
CA VAL A 129 -10.76 -13.55 13.37
C VAL A 129 -10.90 -14.75 14.28
N ASP A 130 -9.95 -15.66 14.20
CA ASP A 130 -9.97 -16.87 15.02
C ASP A 130 -9.63 -16.53 16.48
N LYS A 131 -10.33 -17.17 17.42
CA LYS A 131 -10.13 -16.91 18.85
C LYS A 131 -8.69 -17.18 19.30
N GLU A 132 -8.07 -18.23 18.76
CA GLU A 132 -6.69 -18.60 19.05
C GLU A 132 -5.69 -17.50 18.63
N GLU A 133 -5.98 -16.74 17.57
CA GLU A 133 -5.15 -15.61 17.17
C GLU A 133 -5.35 -14.40 18.09
N ALA A 134 -6.59 -14.14 18.52
CA ALA A 134 -6.91 -13.07 19.45
C ALA A 134 -6.33 -13.32 20.85
N GLU A 135 -6.30 -14.56 21.33
CA GLU A 135 -5.78 -14.94 22.64
C GLU A 135 -4.28 -14.61 22.81
N LYS A 136 -3.51 -14.65 21.72
CA LYS A 136 -2.09 -14.21 21.72
C LYS A 136 -1.92 -12.74 22.13
N TYR A 137 -3.00 -11.96 22.05
CA TYR A 137 -3.04 -10.53 22.36
C TYR A 137 -3.85 -10.20 23.62
N ALA A 138 -4.35 -11.20 24.36
CA ALA A 138 -5.27 -11.05 25.50
C ALA A 138 -4.84 -10.01 26.55
N LYS A 139 -3.52 -9.77 26.69
CA LYS A 139 -2.93 -8.74 27.55
C LYS A 139 -3.41 -7.30 27.29
N PHE A 140 -4.04 -7.04 26.14
CA PHE A 140 -4.54 -5.72 25.76
C PHE A 140 -6.04 -5.53 26.00
N GLY A 141 -6.72 -6.54 26.57
CA GLY A 141 -8.17 -6.55 26.76
C GLY A 141 -8.89 -7.21 25.58
N GLU A 142 -10.00 -7.90 25.86
CA GLU A 142 -10.67 -8.80 24.92
C GLU A 142 -10.95 -8.13 23.56
N GLU A 143 -11.63 -6.98 23.55
CA GLU A 143 -12.03 -6.29 22.31
C GLU A 143 -10.84 -5.78 21.49
N LEU A 144 -9.85 -5.18 22.15
CA LEU A 144 -8.64 -4.67 21.50
C LEU A 144 -7.79 -5.82 20.96
N SER A 145 -7.83 -6.99 21.60
CA SER A 145 -7.12 -8.20 21.16
C SER A 145 -7.65 -8.71 19.82
N TYR A 146 -8.98 -8.76 19.67
CA TYR A 146 -9.62 -9.10 18.39
C TYR A 146 -9.32 -8.05 17.32
N ALA A 147 -9.36 -6.76 17.66
CA ALA A 147 -9.00 -5.68 16.73
C ALA A 147 -7.55 -5.77 16.25
N ILE A 148 -6.59 -6.05 17.16
CA ILE A 148 -5.17 -6.24 16.81
C ILE A 148 -4.97 -7.47 15.93
N ALA A 149 -5.59 -8.60 16.25
CA ALA A 149 -5.49 -9.81 15.45
C ALA A 149 -6.08 -9.61 14.04
N GLY A 150 -7.26 -8.99 13.95
CA GLY A 150 -7.87 -8.60 12.68
C GLY A 150 -6.98 -7.65 11.88
N ALA A 151 -6.40 -6.65 12.53
CA ALA A 151 -5.51 -5.70 11.87
C ALA A 151 -4.24 -6.36 11.33
N LYS A 152 -3.66 -7.32 12.06
CA LYS A 152 -2.51 -8.09 11.61
C LYS A 152 -2.84 -8.95 10.37
N LYS A 153 -4.02 -9.57 10.34
CA LYS A 153 -4.49 -10.39 9.21
C LYS A 153 -4.63 -9.59 7.91
N ILE A 154 -5.18 -8.38 7.99
CA ILE A 154 -5.42 -7.53 6.80
C ILE A 154 -4.38 -6.43 6.57
N ARG A 155 -3.30 -6.40 7.36
CA ARG A 155 -2.26 -5.36 7.39
C ARG A 155 -2.85 -3.94 7.54
N ALA A 156 -3.74 -3.80 8.50
CA ALA A 156 -4.42 -2.55 8.85
C ALA A 156 -3.80 -1.88 10.07
N LYS A 157 -4.13 -0.59 10.26
CA LYS A 157 -3.91 0.13 11.51
C LYS A 157 -5.12 -0.03 12.41
N VAL A 158 -4.90 -0.01 13.72
CA VAL A 158 -6.00 -0.10 14.70
C VAL A 158 -6.34 1.29 15.19
N VAL A 159 -7.63 1.58 15.39
CA VAL A 159 -8.09 2.82 16.01
C VAL A 159 -8.68 2.50 17.36
N SER A 160 -8.14 3.17 18.37
CA SER A 160 -8.57 3.06 19.75
C SER A 160 -8.37 4.40 20.47
N THR A 161 -8.81 4.47 21.73
CA THR A 161 -8.66 5.66 22.57
C THR A 161 -7.22 5.88 23.05
N LYS A 162 -6.39 4.83 23.08
CA LYS A 162 -5.00 4.89 23.52
C LYS A 162 -4.04 4.64 22.36
N LYS A 163 -3.11 5.56 22.14
CA LYS A 163 -2.01 5.39 21.20
C LYS A 163 -1.00 4.39 21.75
N MET A 164 -0.71 3.34 20.99
CA MET A 164 0.33 2.37 21.35
C MET A 164 0.78 1.55 20.15
N LYS A 165 1.93 0.88 20.26
CA LYS A 165 2.39 -0.09 19.26
C LYS A 165 2.32 -1.49 19.87
N ALA A 166 1.48 -2.35 19.31
CA ALA A 166 1.27 -3.70 19.82
C ALA A 166 1.65 -4.72 18.76
N ALA A 167 2.70 -5.51 19.02
CA ALA A 167 3.11 -6.66 18.21
C ALA A 167 3.26 -6.38 16.70
N GLY A 168 3.78 -5.19 16.35
CA GLY A 168 3.98 -4.75 14.97
C GLY A 168 2.78 -4.04 14.34
N VAL A 169 1.64 -3.98 15.02
CA VAL A 169 0.45 -3.21 14.62
C VAL A 169 0.49 -1.83 15.29
N GLU A 170 0.22 -0.80 14.49
CA GLU A 170 0.16 0.58 14.96
C GLU A 170 -1.27 0.91 15.40
N ILE A 171 -1.44 1.27 16.68
CA ILE A 171 -2.72 1.71 17.24
C ILE A 171 -2.68 3.25 17.30
N LEU A 172 -3.54 3.87 16.50
CA LEU A 172 -3.69 5.32 16.37
C LEU A 172 -4.94 5.80 17.11
N THR A 173 -4.96 7.09 17.45
CA THR A 173 -6.18 7.76 17.90
C THR A 173 -6.99 8.27 16.70
N ALA A 174 -8.28 8.52 16.92
CA ALA A 174 -9.15 9.07 15.88
C ALA A 174 -8.68 10.45 15.38
N ASP A 175 -8.06 11.26 16.25
CA ASP A 175 -7.48 12.56 15.89
C ASP A 175 -6.35 12.42 14.89
N GLU A 176 -5.46 11.45 15.09
CA GLU A 176 -4.32 11.20 14.20
C GLU A 176 -4.74 10.72 12.80
N ILE A 177 -5.94 10.13 12.67
CA ILE A 177 -6.48 9.70 11.38
C ILE A 177 -7.24 10.81 10.67
N ALA A 178 -7.96 11.64 11.43
CA ALA A 178 -8.59 12.84 10.89
C ALA A 178 -7.55 13.86 10.41
N GLU A 179 -6.36 13.89 11.04
CA GLU A 179 -5.22 14.70 10.64
C GLU A 179 -4.36 14.08 9.52
N ILE A 180 -4.58 12.83 9.10
CA ILE A 180 -4.00 12.33 7.84
C ILE A 180 -4.70 13.14 6.76
N PRO A 181 -4.05 14.17 6.20
CA PRO A 181 -4.74 15.02 5.30
C PRO A 181 -5.02 14.18 4.07
N SER A 182 -6.19 14.35 3.48
CA SER A 182 -6.31 14.42 2.03
C SER A 182 -5.34 15.50 1.55
N LYS A 183 -4.04 15.21 1.58
CA LYS A 183 -2.98 16.16 1.29
C LYS A 183 -3.00 16.29 -0.21
N SER A 184 -3.66 17.37 -0.63
CA SER A 184 -3.70 18.02 -1.94
C SER A 184 -4.24 17.17 -3.09
N LEU A 185 -5.48 17.52 -3.47
CA LEU A 185 -5.94 17.61 -4.87
C LEU A 185 -4.83 18.10 -5.82
#